data_AF-A0A9X0XH67-F1
#
_entry.id   AF-A0A9X0XH67-F1
#
_cell.length_a   1.000
_cell.length_b   1.000
_cell.length_c   1.000
_cell.angle_alpha   90.00
_cell.angle_beta   90.00
_cell.angle_gamma   90.00
#
_symmetry.space_group_name_H-M   'P 1'
#
loop_
_entity.id
_entity.type
_entity.pdbx_description
1 polymer ?
#
loop_
_entity_poly.entity_id
_entity_poly.type
_entity_poly.pdbx_seq_one_letter_code
_entity_poly.pdbx_strand_id
1 'polypeptide(L)'
;MSNQPPTSPSPYGEPVAVAPTGPPAPPPNPFAEADRHPDGTDEETRGTDEEPDAPAPAPAPHPQPLWRGHEAPQQVPGRPSVAEPSTSGTPRRRRWWLLPLVLVVLVVAVVAVLALWLLDGDGDEGTAISDLAAGECLVSTDIAAANGVVERIDVVGCTEPHDAEVFATYPVATSGEVDLEAAGATCVDELAASGASLQELTDDGREVRPLVAGDTDAERVVCFVRNSDGSQLSGPVVG
;
A
#
# COMPACT_ATOMS: atom_id res chain seq x y z
N MET A 1 -28.23 80.50 19.35
CA MET A 1 -26.99 79.76 19.59
C MET A 1 -27.33 78.29 19.49
N SER A 2 -27.03 77.66 18.36
CA SER A 2 -27.26 76.22 18.15
C SER A 2 -25.94 75.61 17.75
N ASN A 3 -25.39 74.75 18.62
CA ASN A 3 -24.16 74.01 18.38
C ASN A 3 -24.47 72.77 17.54
N GLN A 4 -23.94 72.72 16.32
CA GLN A 4 -23.95 71.54 15.47
C GLN A 4 -22.67 70.72 15.74
N PRO A 5 -22.77 69.41 16.02
CA PRO A 5 -21.58 68.57 16.18
C PRO A 5 -20.93 68.26 14.82
N PRO A 6 -19.60 68.03 14.79
CA PRO A 6 -18.85 67.75 13.58
C PRO A 6 -19.17 66.35 13.02
N THR A 7 -19.47 66.29 11.72
CA THR A 7 -19.60 65.06 10.94
C THR A 7 -18.21 64.47 10.67
N SER A 8 -17.95 63.27 11.19
CA SER A 8 -16.77 62.47 10.87
C SER A 8 -16.86 61.91 9.44
N PRO A 9 -15.77 61.95 8.63
CA PRO A 9 -15.72 61.31 7.33
C PRO A 9 -15.63 59.78 7.47
N SER A 10 -16.38 59.06 6.63
CA SER A 10 -16.44 57.60 6.60
C SER A 10 -15.12 57.02 6.02
N PRO A 11 -14.52 55.98 6.63
CA PRO A 11 -13.23 55.42 6.22
C PRO A 11 -13.30 54.35 5.12
N TYR A 12 -14.49 54.08 4.58
CA TYR A 12 -14.66 53.05 3.55
C TYR A 12 -14.71 53.68 2.16
N GLY A 13 -13.59 53.60 1.44
CA GLY A 13 -13.53 53.89 0.01
C GLY A 13 -14.33 52.89 -0.79
N GLU A 14 -15.01 53.37 -1.83
CA GLU A 14 -15.69 52.54 -2.83
C GLU A 14 -14.71 51.54 -3.47
N PRO A 15 -15.09 50.25 -3.61
CA PRO A 15 -14.28 49.28 -4.33
C PRO A 15 -14.28 49.64 -5.83
N VAL A 16 -13.10 49.95 -6.35
CA VAL A 16 -12.87 50.14 -7.79
C VAL A 16 -13.06 48.80 -8.47
N ALA A 17 -14.04 48.70 -9.38
CA ALA A 17 -14.27 47.51 -10.18
C ALA A 17 -13.04 47.22 -11.07
N VAL A 18 -12.26 46.21 -10.69
CA VAL A 18 -11.17 45.67 -11.52
C VAL A 18 -11.80 44.80 -12.60
N ALA A 19 -11.57 45.15 -13.87
CA ALA A 19 -12.03 44.35 -14.99
C ALA A 19 -11.39 42.95 -14.92
N PRO A 20 -12.14 41.88 -15.28
CA PRO A 20 -11.61 40.52 -15.25
C PRO A 20 -10.49 40.38 -16.27
N THR A 21 -9.25 40.37 -15.79
CA THR A 21 -8.11 39.88 -16.55
C THR A 21 -8.35 38.40 -16.78
N GLY A 22 -8.57 38.03 -18.05
CA GLY A 22 -8.68 36.64 -18.46
C GLY A 22 -7.45 35.82 -18.05
N PRO A 23 -7.57 34.48 -18.08
CA PRO A 23 -6.47 33.61 -17.69
C PRO A 23 -5.20 33.95 -18.48
N PRO A 24 -4.01 33.89 -17.84
CA PRO A 24 -2.74 34.11 -18.52
C PRO A 24 -2.63 33.12 -19.69
N ALA A 25 -2.21 33.63 -20.85
CA ALA A 25 -1.95 32.79 -22.00
C ALA A 25 -0.91 31.72 -21.63
N PRO A 26 -1.12 30.44 -22.00
CA PRO A 26 -0.15 29.40 -21.70
C PRO A 26 1.20 29.73 -22.34
N PRO A 27 2.32 29.38 -21.67
CA PRO A 27 3.64 29.58 -22.25
C PRO A 27 3.75 28.84 -23.60
N PRO A 28 4.50 29.38 -24.58
CA PRO A 28 4.66 28.74 -25.88
C PRO A 28 5.25 27.34 -25.68
N ASN A 29 4.54 26.32 -26.18
CA ASN A 29 4.99 24.93 -26.13
C ASN A 29 6.23 24.74 -27.04
N PRO A 30 7.43 24.45 -26.50
CA PRO A 30 8.64 24.29 -27.29
C PRO A 30 8.66 23.02 -28.15
N PHE A 31 7.65 22.14 -28.01
CA PHE A 31 7.53 20.90 -28.78
C PHE A 31 6.60 21.01 -29.99
N ALA A 32 6.01 22.18 -30.27
CA ALA A 32 5.05 22.36 -31.37
C ALA A 32 5.66 22.41 -32.80
N GLU A 33 6.96 22.14 -32.96
CA GLU A 33 7.66 22.33 -34.25
C GLU A 33 8.15 21.04 -34.93
N ALA A 34 7.81 19.84 -34.43
CA ALA A 34 8.36 18.59 -34.95
C ALA A 34 7.48 17.78 -35.93
N ASP A 35 6.17 18.08 -36.08
CA ASP A 35 5.28 17.28 -36.94
C ASP A 35 4.89 17.99 -38.24
N ARG A 36 5.90 18.25 -39.09
CA ARG A 36 5.67 18.38 -40.54
C ARG A 36 6.28 17.18 -41.24
N HIS A 37 5.60 16.04 -41.15
CA HIS A 37 5.82 14.93 -42.07
C HIS A 37 5.01 15.17 -43.36
N PRO A 38 5.64 15.03 -44.55
CA PRO A 38 4.98 15.18 -45.83
C PRO A 38 4.15 13.93 -46.17
N ASP A 39 3.03 14.18 -46.83
CA ASP A 39 2.10 13.23 -47.46
C ASP A 39 2.76 11.94 -47.97
N GLY A 40 2.12 10.80 -47.68
CA GLY A 40 2.49 9.52 -48.26
C GLY A 40 1.53 8.38 -47.93
N THR A 41 0.71 8.05 -48.93
CA THR A 41 0.10 6.75 -49.24
C THR A 41 -1.06 6.22 -48.40
N ASP A 42 -2.21 6.24 -49.08
CA ASP A 42 -3.36 5.36 -48.89
C ASP A 42 -2.95 3.89 -48.89
N GLU A 43 -3.27 3.12 -47.84
CA GLU A 43 -3.49 1.68 -47.99
C GLU A 43 -4.75 1.24 -47.25
N GLU A 44 -5.65 0.73 -48.09
CA GLU A 44 -6.90 0.05 -47.83
C GLU A 44 -6.67 -1.22 -47.00
N THR A 45 -7.32 -1.37 -45.85
CA THR A 45 -7.50 -2.70 -45.23
C THR A 45 -8.91 -2.88 -44.70
N ARG A 46 -9.76 -3.28 -45.65
CA ARG A 46 -10.77 -4.35 -45.61
C ARG A 46 -10.98 -5.01 -44.23
N GLY A 47 -12.24 -4.96 -43.79
CA GLY A 47 -12.71 -5.47 -42.50
C GLY A 47 -12.64 -6.98 -42.30
N THR A 48 -12.84 -7.34 -41.04
CA THR A 48 -13.13 -8.70 -40.60
C THR A 48 -14.33 -8.66 -39.68
N ASP A 49 -15.31 -9.46 -40.06
CA ASP A 49 -16.58 -9.69 -39.41
C ASP A 49 -16.43 -10.15 -37.95
N GLU A 50 -17.42 -9.70 -37.18
CA GLU A 50 -17.73 -9.93 -35.79
C GLU A 50 -18.25 -11.37 -35.61
N GLU A 51 -17.54 -12.21 -34.85
CA GLU A 51 -18.01 -13.52 -34.40
C GLU A 51 -18.40 -13.42 -32.90
N PRO A 52 -19.67 -13.68 -32.51
CA PRO A 52 -20.10 -13.55 -31.14
C PRO A 52 -19.72 -14.81 -30.35
N ASP A 53 -18.68 -14.69 -29.53
CA ASP A 53 -18.27 -15.72 -28.58
C ASP A 53 -19.31 -15.91 -27.47
N ALA A 54 -19.68 -17.17 -27.24
CA ALA A 54 -20.65 -17.56 -26.24
C ALA A 54 -20.05 -17.47 -24.83
N PRO A 55 -20.81 -17.03 -23.81
CA PRO A 55 -20.29 -16.93 -22.45
C PRO A 55 -20.03 -18.32 -21.85
N ALA A 56 -18.81 -18.51 -21.36
CA ALA A 56 -18.40 -19.70 -20.62
C ALA A 56 -19.19 -19.86 -19.30
N PRO A 57 -19.49 -21.09 -18.85
CA PRO A 57 -20.20 -21.33 -17.60
C PRO A 57 -19.37 -20.91 -16.38
N ALA A 58 -19.99 -20.16 -15.48
CA ALA A 58 -19.37 -19.65 -14.26
C ALA A 58 -18.85 -20.79 -13.35
N PRO A 59 -17.66 -20.64 -12.74
CA PRO A 59 -17.13 -21.60 -11.77
C PRO A 59 -17.97 -21.61 -10.50
N ALA A 60 -18.15 -22.81 -9.94
CA ALA A 60 -18.92 -23.02 -8.71
C ALA A 60 -18.22 -22.35 -7.50
N PRO A 61 -18.96 -21.79 -6.54
CA PRO A 61 -18.38 -21.15 -5.37
C PRO A 61 -17.62 -22.16 -4.49
N HIS A 62 -16.37 -21.83 -4.17
CA HIS A 62 -15.58 -22.58 -3.20
C HIS A 62 -16.19 -22.48 -1.79
N PRO A 63 -16.29 -23.59 -1.04
CA PRO A 63 -16.78 -23.57 0.33
C PRO A 63 -15.77 -22.87 1.26
N GLN A 64 -16.21 -21.79 1.90
CA GLN A 64 -15.51 -21.11 2.98
C GLN A 64 -15.36 -22.04 4.20
N PRO A 65 -14.19 -22.12 4.85
CA PRO A 65 -14.06 -22.80 6.13
C PRO A 65 -14.79 -22.01 7.22
N LEU A 66 -15.83 -22.64 7.77
CA LEU A 66 -16.52 -22.23 8.99
C LEU A 66 -15.54 -22.29 10.16
N TRP A 67 -14.92 -21.16 10.52
CA TRP A 67 -14.20 -21.00 11.78
C TRP A 67 -15.19 -20.97 12.95
N ARG A 68 -15.53 -22.18 13.40
CA ARG A 68 -16.21 -22.41 14.68
C ARG A 68 -15.16 -22.42 15.79
N GLY A 69 -15.32 -21.50 16.74
CA GLY A 69 -15.07 -21.80 18.14
C GLY A 69 -13.71 -21.38 18.67
N HIS A 70 -13.73 -20.29 19.42
CA HIS A 70 -13.21 -20.18 20.79
C HIS A 70 -12.18 -21.23 21.24
N GLU A 71 -10.93 -20.80 21.42
CA GLU A 71 -10.15 -21.22 22.58
C GLU A 71 -9.25 -20.06 23.04
N ALA A 72 -9.70 -19.39 24.10
CA ALA A 72 -8.92 -18.40 24.83
C ALA A 72 -7.78 -19.09 25.59
N PRO A 73 -6.62 -18.44 25.79
CA PRO A 73 -5.55 -18.98 26.62
C PRO A 73 -6.01 -19.07 28.08
N GLN A 74 -6.28 -20.29 28.54
CA GLN A 74 -6.46 -20.59 29.96
C GLN A 74 -5.11 -20.43 30.66
N GLN A 75 -4.98 -19.37 31.45
CA GLN A 75 -3.95 -19.26 32.48
C GLN A 75 -4.14 -20.43 33.44
N VAL A 76 -3.07 -21.20 33.70
CA VAL A 76 -3.03 -22.20 34.77
C VAL A 76 -2.31 -21.59 35.98
N PRO A 77 -3.03 -21.19 37.04
CA PRO A 77 -2.43 -20.77 38.28
C PRO A 77 -2.04 -21.98 39.14
N GLY A 78 -0.80 -21.96 39.64
CA GLY A 78 -0.41 -22.70 40.82
C GLY A 78 0.08 -24.14 40.60
N ARG A 79 1.38 -24.34 40.79
CA ARG A 79 1.87 -25.60 41.36
C ARG A 79 2.83 -25.33 42.53
N PRO A 80 2.60 -25.96 43.69
CA PRO A 80 3.43 -25.79 44.86
C PRO A 80 4.80 -26.45 44.69
N SER A 81 5.79 -25.80 45.29
CA SER A 81 7.09 -26.36 45.65
C SER A 81 6.91 -27.67 46.44
N VAL A 82 7.39 -28.79 45.90
CA VAL A 82 7.47 -30.07 46.62
C VAL A 82 8.84 -30.71 46.39
N ALA A 83 9.53 -30.82 47.53
CA ALA A 83 10.69 -31.61 47.91
C ALA A 83 11.36 -32.54 46.88
N GLU A 84 12.68 -32.40 46.86
CA GLU A 84 13.69 -33.32 46.36
C GLU A 84 13.50 -34.76 46.87
N PRO A 85 13.59 -35.76 45.99
CA PRO A 85 14.02 -37.10 46.37
C PRO A 85 15.49 -37.31 45.98
N SER A 86 16.32 -37.44 47.02
CA SER A 86 17.69 -37.95 46.93
C SER A 86 17.68 -39.34 46.29
N THR A 87 18.20 -39.45 45.06
CA THR A 87 18.42 -40.75 44.42
C THR A 87 19.89 -41.12 44.51
N SER A 88 20.15 -42.06 45.43
CA SER A 88 21.38 -42.78 45.69
C SER A 88 22.12 -43.22 44.42
N GLY A 89 23.42 -42.92 44.40
CA GLY A 89 24.34 -43.23 43.31
C GLY A 89 24.55 -44.73 43.09
N THR A 90 24.41 -45.12 41.83
CA THR A 90 25.13 -46.25 41.25
C THR A 90 26.28 -45.66 40.42
N PRO A 91 27.53 -46.13 40.56
CA PRO A 91 28.65 -45.61 39.79
C PRO A 91 28.51 -45.99 38.32
N ARG A 92 27.87 -45.11 37.53
CA ARG A 92 27.82 -45.20 36.07
C ARG A 92 29.24 -45.05 35.53
N ARG A 93 29.84 -46.18 35.18
CA ARG A 93 31.05 -46.25 34.35
C ARG A 93 30.82 -45.35 33.13
N ARG A 94 31.52 -44.21 33.14
CA ARG A 94 31.28 -43.01 32.33
C ARG A 94 31.06 -43.34 30.85
N ARG A 95 29.85 -43.05 30.35
CA ARG A 95 29.48 -42.92 28.93
C ARG A 95 30.16 -41.69 28.28
N TRP A 96 31.43 -41.44 28.57
CA TRP A 96 32.19 -40.32 28.01
C TRP A 96 32.32 -40.43 26.49
N TRP A 97 32.17 -41.65 25.95
CA TRP A 97 32.09 -41.91 24.52
C TRP A 97 30.80 -41.43 23.83
N LEU A 98 29.74 -41.11 24.59
CA LEU A 98 28.51 -40.52 24.02
C LEU A 98 28.57 -39.01 23.89
N LEU A 99 29.53 -38.34 24.54
CA LEU A 99 29.71 -36.90 24.44
C LEU A 99 29.93 -36.42 22.98
N PRO A 100 30.81 -37.06 22.17
CA PRO A 100 30.95 -36.66 20.77
C PRO A 100 29.68 -36.91 19.95
N LEU A 101 28.95 -38.00 20.24
CA LEU A 101 27.68 -38.31 19.55
C LEU A 101 26.63 -37.22 19.82
N VAL A 102 26.47 -36.80 21.07
CA VAL A 102 25.51 -35.74 21.45
C VAL A 102 25.88 -34.41 20.81
N LEU A 103 27.18 -34.07 20.75
CA LEU A 103 27.65 -32.86 20.09
C LEU A 103 27.30 -32.86 18.60
N VAL A 104 27.54 -33.97 17.90
CA VAL A 104 27.22 -34.10 16.46
C VAL A 104 25.72 -33.95 16.23
N VAL A 105 24.87 -34.59 17.05
CA VAL A 105 23.41 -34.46 16.94
C VAL A 105 22.95 -33.01 17.14
N LEU A 106 23.54 -32.30 18.12
CA LEU A 106 23.21 -30.90 18.38
C LEU A 106 23.62 -30.00 17.21
N VAL A 107 24.80 -30.22 16.62
CA VAL A 107 25.24 -29.49 15.42
C VAL A 107 24.30 -29.76 14.25
N VAL A 108 23.91 -31.02 14.01
CA VAL A 108 22.94 -31.35 12.94
C VAL A 108 21.59 -30.69 13.17
N ALA A 109 21.10 -30.64 14.42
CA ALA A 109 19.84 -29.98 14.76
C ALA A 109 19.91 -28.46 14.51
N VAL A 110 21.02 -27.81 14.89
CA VAL A 110 21.25 -26.38 14.63
C VAL A 110 21.32 -26.10 13.13
N VAL A 111 22.03 -26.93 12.36
CA VAL A 111 22.10 -26.82 10.89
C VAL A 111 20.74 -27.05 10.26
N ALA A 112 19.94 -27.99 10.75
CA ALA A 112 18.60 -28.25 10.24
C ALA A 112 17.65 -27.08 10.50
N VAL A 113 17.71 -26.45 11.68
CA VAL A 113 16.92 -25.25 11.98
C VAL A 113 17.36 -24.07 11.11
N LEU A 114 18.67 -23.86 10.95
CA LEU A 114 19.21 -22.83 10.04
C LEU A 114 18.80 -23.09 8.60
N ALA A 115 18.83 -24.34 8.15
CA ALA A 115 18.37 -24.73 6.83
C ALA A 115 16.88 -24.43 6.67
N LEU A 116 16.03 -24.78 7.65
CA LEU A 116 14.61 -24.44 7.62
C LEU A 116 14.39 -22.93 7.54
N TRP A 117 15.12 -22.11 8.32
CA TRP A 117 15.03 -20.65 8.19
C TRP A 117 15.49 -20.11 6.83
N LEU A 118 16.47 -20.76 6.20
CA LEU A 118 16.90 -20.42 4.84
C LEU A 118 15.91 -20.92 3.77
N LEU A 119 15.23 -22.04 4.03
CA LEU A 119 14.25 -22.65 3.12
C LEU A 119 12.85 -22.00 3.23
N ASP A 120 12.45 -21.58 4.43
CA ASP A 120 11.27 -20.73 4.67
C ASP A 120 11.52 -19.27 4.24
N GLY A 121 12.78 -18.90 4.00
CA GLY A 121 13.18 -17.55 3.55
C GLY A 121 13.04 -17.31 2.05
N ASP A 122 12.72 -18.31 1.24
CA ASP A 122 12.66 -18.22 -0.23
C ASP A 122 11.26 -18.55 -0.79
N GLY A 123 10.23 -18.29 -0.01
CA GLY A 123 8.86 -18.10 -0.50
C GLY A 123 8.50 -16.63 -0.43
N ASP A 124 9.27 -15.76 -1.10
CA ASP A 124 8.95 -14.34 -1.33
C ASP A 124 7.67 -14.19 -2.17
N GLU A 125 6.57 -14.78 -1.74
CA GLU A 125 5.24 -14.40 -2.19
C GLU A 125 4.96 -13.08 -1.48
N GLY A 126 5.40 -11.98 -2.11
CA GLY A 126 5.06 -10.63 -1.67
C GLY A 126 3.55 -10.52 -1.45
N THR A 127 3.14 -9.60 -0.57
CA THR A 127 1.72 -9.45 -0.27
C THR A 127 1.00 -9.03 -1.54
N ALA A 128 0.00 -9.81 -1.96
CA ALA A 128 -0.79 -9.48 -3.13
C ALA A 128 -1.51 -8.14 -2.89
N ILE A 129 -1.58 -7.30 -3.92
CA ILE A 129 -2.27 -5.98 -3.84
C ILE A 129 -3.74 -6.17 -3.40
N SER A 130 -4.36 -7.30 -3.76
CA SER A 130 -5.71 -7.68 -3.37
C SER A 130 -5.89 -7.93 -1.86
N ASP A 131 -4.80 -8.18 -1.13
CA ASP A 131 -4.85 -8.48 0.31
C ASP A 131 -4.58 -7.24 1.16
N LEU A 132 -4.18 -6.13 0.54
CA LEU A 132 -3.91 -4.88 1.24
C LEU A 132 -5.19 -4.27 1.85
N ALA A 133 -5.04 -3.72 3.04
CA ALA A 133 -6.10 -3.09 3.82
C ALA A 133 -5.72 -1.67 4.26
N ALA A 134 -6.73 -0.84 4.53
CA ALA A 134 -6.52 0.49 5.12
C ALA A 134 -5.84 0.39 6.50
N GLY A 135 -4.85 1.25 6.73
CA GLY A 135 -4.00 1.27 7.90
C GLY A 135 -2.73 0.42 7.79
N GLU A 136 -2.50 -0.26 6.67
CA GLU A 136 -1.25 -1.01 6.43
C GLU A 136 -0.14 -0.12 5.87
N CYS A 137 1.08 -0.37 6.33
CA CYS A 137 2.28 0.34 5.90
C CYS A 137 3.16 -0.57 5.05
N LEU A 138 3.65 -0.04 3.94
CA LEU A 138 4.25 -0.80 2.85
C LEU A 138 5.71 -0.42 2.66
N VAL A 139 6.56 -1.41 2.42
CA VAL A 139 7.92 -1.24 1.91
C VAL A 139 7.98 -1.84 0.52
N SER A 140 8.48 -1.06 -0.44
CA SER A 140 8.69 -1.50 -1.81
C SER A 140 9.63 -0.54 -2.53
N THR A 141 10.68 -1.11 -3.14
CA THR A 141 11.61 -0.35 -3.99
C THR A 141 10.91 0.28 -5.19
N ASP A 142 9.84 -0.34 -5.67
CA ASP A 142 9.09 0.14 -6.84
C ASP A 142 8.17 1.30 -6.49
N ILE A 143 7.56 1.23 -5.29
CA ILE A 143 6.77 2.34 -4.74
C ILE A 143 7.66 3.54 -4.51
N ALA A 144 8.86 3.39 -3.94
CA ALA A 144 9.77 4.51 -3.73
C ALA A 144 10.20 5.17 -5.06
N ALA A 145 10.48 4.35 -6.09
CA ALA A 145 10.94 4.82 -7.39
C ALA A 145 9.83 5.38 -8.31
N ALA A 146 8.56 5.19 -7.97
CA ALA A 146 7.41 5.62 -8.78
C ALA A 146 7.35 4.98 -10.18
N ASN A 147 7.82 3.73 -10.32
CA ASN A 147 8.00 3.08 -11.63
C ASN A 147 6.69 2.59 -12.28
N GLY A 148 5.52 2.85 -11.69
CA GLY A 148 4.20 2.52 -12.23
C GLY A 148 3.81 1.04 -12.14
N VAL A 149 4.78 0.13 -12.14
CA VAL A 149 4.59 -1.30 -11.87
C VAL A 149 5.24 -1.64 -10.54
N VAL A 150 4.50 -2.32 -9.67
CA VAL A 150 4.98 -2.77 -8.37
C VAL A 150 4.99 -4.28 -8.39
N GLU A 151 6.19 -4.87 -8.40
CA GLU A 151 6.35 -6.33 -8.47
C GLU A 151 6.30 -6.96 -7.08
N ARG A 152 6.76 -6.22 -6.06
CA ARG A 152 6.88 -6.71 -4.69
C ARG A 152 6.44 -5.66 -3.68
N ILE A 153 5.61 -6.09 -2.73
CA ILE A 153 5.13 -5.27 -1.61
C ILE A 153 5.25 -6.09 -0.34
N ASP A 154 5.92 -5.52 0.64
CA ASP A 154 6.01 -6.08 1.99
C ASP A 154 5.23 -5.19 2.96
N VAL A 155 4.38 -5.79 3.79
CA VAL A 155 3.66 -5.08 4.85
C VAL A 155 4.52 -5.07 6.11
N VAL A 156 4.73 -3.87 6.66
CA VAL A 156 5.51 -3.63 7.89
C VAL A 156 4.67 -2.86 8.91
N GLY A 157 5.13 -2.80 10.17
CA GLY A 157 4.47 -1.96 11.17
C GLY A 157 4.64 -0.47 10.85
N CYS A 158 3.59 0.34 10.97
CA CYS A 158 3.66 1.78 10.71
C CYS A 158 4.58 2.57 11.66
N THR A 159 5.05 1.95 12.75
CA THR A 159 6.09 2.50 13.63
C THR A 159 7.50 2.32 13.06
N GLU A 160 7.66 1.44 12.07
CA GLU A 160 8.89 1.21 11.33
C GLU A 160 8.94 2.14 10.12
N PRO A 161 10.14 2.49 9.62
CA PRO A 161 10.27 3.23 8.37
C PRO A 161 9.64 2.45 7.20
N HIS A 162 8.81 3.13 6.41
CA HIS A 162 8.06 2.52 5.30
C HIS A 162 7.91 3.51 4.14
N ASP A 163 7.66 3.01 2.94
CA ASP A 163 7.60 3.82 1.72
C ASP A 163 6.20 4.39 1.45
N ALA A 164 5.14 3.70 1.91
CA ALA A 164 3.77 4.13 1.72
C ALA A 164 2.81 3.63 2.81
N GLU A 165 1.70 4.34 3.01
CA GLU A 165 0.62 3.92 3.91
C GLU A 165 -0.70 3.85 3.14
N VAL A 166 -1.38 2.72 3.24
CA VAL A 166 -2.69 2.49 2.63
C VAL A 166 -3.76 3.15 3.50
N PHE A 167 -4.58 4.02 2.93
CA PHE A 167 -5.66 4.66 3.68
C PHE A 167 -7.06 4.27 3.19
N ALA A 168 -7.18 3.74 1.98
CA ALA A 168 -8.45 3.24 1.44
C ALA A 168 -8.22 2.15 0.41
N THR A 169 -9.19 1.26 0.27
CA THR A 169 -9.25 0.28 -0.81
C THR A 169 -10.68 0.17 -1.32
N TYR A 170 -10.86 0.00 -2.63
CA TYR A 170 -12.19 -0.18 -3.20
C TYR A 170 -12.18 -1.13 -4.39
N PRO A 171 -13.25 -1.92 -4.59
CA PRO A 171 -13.34 -2.83 -5.71
C PRO A 171 -13.55 -2.06 -7.02
N VAL A 172 -12.98 -2.56 -8.11
CA VAL A 172 -13.20 -2.05 -9.46
C VAL A 172 -14.02 -3.07 -10.24
N ALA A 173 -15.13 -2.61 -10.79
CA ALA A 173 -16.12 -3.45 -11.45
C ALA A 173 -15.80 -3.63 -12.94
N THR A 174 -14.59 -4.05 -13.32
CA THR A 174 -14.25 -4.14 -14.74
C THR A 174 -13.24 -5.23 -15.05
N SER A 175 -13.56 -6.05 -16.06
CA SER A 175 -12.64 -6.91 -16.79
C SER A 175 -11.84 -6.12 -17.85
N GLY A 176 -11.36 -4.93 -17.51
CA GLY A 176 -10.76 -3.97 -18.44
C GLY A 176 -9.72 -3.07 -17.79
N GLU A 177 -9.02 -2.28 -18.61
CA GLU A 177 -7.97 -1.36 -18.14
C GLU A 177 -8.55 -0.35 -17.15
N VAL A 178 -7.91 -0.23 -15.98
CA VAL A 178 -8.30 0.73 -14.94
C VAL A 178 -7.80 2.11 -15.34
N ASP A 179 -8.71 3.07 -15.45
CA ASP A 179 -8.37 4.48 -15.62
C ASP A 179 -7.70 5.00 -14.34
N LEU A 180 -6.37 5.12 -14.38
CA LEU A 180 -5.56 5.57 -13.26
C LEU A 180 -5.82 7.03 -12.85
N GLU A 181 -6.31 7.87 -13.77
CA GLU A 181 -6.66 9.26 -13.47
C GLU A 181 -7.96 9.31 -12.68
N ALA A 182 -8.99 8.57 -13.13
CA ALA A 182 -10.24 8.42 -12.40
C ALA A 182 -10.03 7.74 -11.02
N ALA A 183 -9.13 6.75 -10.96
CA ALA A 183 -8.76 6.11 -9.71
C ALA A 183 -8.07 7.09 -8.76
N GLY A 184 -7.18 7.94 -9.28
CA GLY A 184 -6.52 8.99 -8.50
C GLY A 184 -7.53 9.99 -7.92
N ALA A 185 -8.50 10.44 -8.72
CA ALA A 185 -9.58 11.31 -8.23
C ALA A 185 -10.39 10.64 -7.11
N THR A 186 -10.73 9.35 -7.28
CA THR A 186 -11.44 8.57 -6.26
C THR A 186 -10.62 8.47 -4.96
N CYS A 187 -9.31 8.24 -5.05
CA CYS A 187 -8.44 8.22 -3.88
C CYS A 187 -8.39 9.56 -3.13
N VAL A 188 -8.46 10.69 -3.84
CA VAL A 188 -8.54 12.02 -3.22
C VAL A 188 -9.87 12.21 -2.48
N ASP A 189 -10.98 11.73 -3.05
CA ASP A 189 -12.29 11.77 -2.41
C ASP A 189 -12.33 10.89 -1.13
N GLU A 190 -11.75 9.68 -1.19
CA GLU A 190 -11.63 8.78 -0.04
C GLU A 190 -10.73 9.39 1.06
N LEU A 191 -9.65 10.09 0.69
CA LEU A 191 -8.83 10.83 1.65
C LEU A 191 -9.63 11.93 2.35
N ALA A 192 -10.43 12.69 1.60
CA ALA A 192 -11.29 13.71 2.20
C ALA A 192 -12.35 13.08 3.13
N ALA A 193 -12.88 11.90 2.77
CA ALA A 193 -13.84 11.17 3.59
C ALA A 193 -13.24 10.64 4.90
N SER A 194 -11.93 10.35 4.95
CA SER A 194 -11.23 9.99 6.18
C SER A 194 -10.94 11.19 7.10
N GLY A 195 -11.16 12.42 6.60
CA GLY A 195 -10.95 13.66 7.34
C GLY A 195 -9.56 14.28 7.14
N ALA A 196 -8.73 13.70 6.27
CA ALA A 196 -7.44 14.26 5.89
C ALA A 196 -7.57 15.27 4.73
N SER A 197 -6.64 16.22 4.65
CA SER A 197 -6.60 17.24 3.59
C SER A 197 -5.47 16.96 2.61
N LEU A 198 -5.79 16.88 1.31
CA LEU A 198 -4.79 16.77 0.25
C LEU A 198 -3.81 17.95 0.26
N GLN A 199 -4.27 19.16 0.58
CA GLN A 199 -3.41 20.33 0.64
C GLN A 199 -2.39 20.21 1.77
N GLU A 200 -2.80 19.74 2.96
CA GLU A 200 -1.89 19.57 4.09
C GLU A 200 -0.83 18.51 3.79
N LEU A 201 -1.23 17.38 3.17
CA LEU A 201 -0.27 16.37 2.70
C LEU A 201 0.72 16.95 1.69
N THR A 202 0.23 17.71 0.72
CA THR A 202 1.09 18.32 -0.32
C THR A 202 2.07 19.34 0.29
N ASP A 203 1.62 20.14 1.25
CA ASP A 203 2.46 21.11 1.96
C ASP A 203 3.56 20.41 2.78
N ASP A 204 3.27 19.20 3.30
CA ASP A 204 4.23 18.31 3.96
C ASP A 204 5.14 17.52 3.00
N GLY A 205 5.00 17.73 1.68
CA GLY A 205 5.78 17.03 0.66
C GLY A 205 5.33 15.59 0.41
N ARG A 206 4.05 15.29 0.64
CA ARG A 206 3.42 13.99 0.42
C ARG A 206 2.44 14.02 -0.74
N GLU A 207 2.21 12.85 -1.33
CA GLU A 207 1.28 12.67 -2.43
C GLU A 207 0.40 11.44 -2.25
N VAL A 208 -0.79 11.51 -2.84
CA VAL A 208 -1.75 10.40 -2.93
C VAL A 208 -1.60 9.74 -4.29
N ARG A 209 -1.54 8.40 -4.30
CA ARG A 209 -1.45 7.61 -5.52
C ARG A 209 -2.40 6.42 -5.46
N PRO A 210 -3.08 6.09 -6.57
CA PRO A 210 -3.72 4.78 -6.72
C PRO A 210 -2.66 3.72 -7.08
N LEU A 211 -2.84 2.53 -6.55
CA LEU A 211 -2.14 1.30 -6.93
C LEU A 211 -3.16 0.30 -7.46
N VAL A 212 -2.84 -0.33 -8.58
CA VAL A 212 -3.67 -1.32 -9.25
C VAL A 212 -2.83 -2.57 -9.48
N ALA A 213 -3.42 -3.75 -9.28
CA ALA A 213 -2.72 -5.01 -9.60
C ALA A 213 -2.44 -5.11 -11.11
N GLY A 214 -1.21 -5.50 -11.46
CA GLY A 214 -0.71 -5.49 -12.84
C GLY A 214 -1.19 -6.64 -13.74
N ASP A 215 -1.84 -7.65 -13.16
CA ASP A 215 -2.37 -8.79 -13.91
C ASP A 215 -3.89 -8.66 -14.08
N THR A 216 -4.43 -9.37 -15.09
CA THR A 216 -5.78 -9.23 -15.70
C THR A 216 -7.00 -9.24 -14.78
N ASP A 217 -6.78 -9.39 -13.47
CA ASP A 217 -7.78 -9.41 -12.41
C ASP A 217 -7.55 -8.25 -11.44
N ALA A 218 -7.41 -7.04 -11.97
CA ALA A 218 -7.43 -5.80 -11.19
C ALA A 218 -8.82 -5.59 -10.57
N GLU A 219 -9.16 -6.41 -9.57
CA GLU A 219 -10.45 -6.37 -8.87
C GLU A 219 -10.51 -5.27 -7.81
N ARG A 220 -9.37 -4.63 -7.53
CA ARG A 220 -9.24 -3.64 -6.46
C ARG A 220 -8.23 -2.55 -6.79
N VAL A 221 -8.58 -1.32 -6.41
CA VAL A 221 -7.64 -0.20 -6.29
C VAL A 221 -7.27 0.00 -4.83
N VAL A 222 -6.00 0.25 -4.59
CA VAL A 222 -5.44 0.58 -3.28
C VAL A 222 -4.99 2.04 -3.31
N CYS A 223 -5.53 2.86 -2.42
CA CYS A 223 -5.15 4.26 -2.28
C CYS A 223 -4.13 4.38 -1.16
N PHE A 224 -2.98 4.95 -1.48
CA PHE A 224 -1.89 5.12 -0.53
C PHE A 224 -1.30 6.52 -0.56
N VAL A 225 -0.67 6.90 0.54
CA VAL A 225 0.13 8.13 0.67
C VAL A 225 1.60 7.78 0.77
N ARG A 226 2.47 8.59 0.16
CA ARG A 226 3.94 8.50 0.28
C ARG A 226 4.57 9.89 0.28
N ASN A 227 5.86 10.00 0.62
CA ASN A 227 6.60 11.24 0.35
C ASN A 227 6.88 11.37 -1.16
N SER A 228 6.68 12.57 -1.71
CA SER A 228 6.88 12.86 -3.14
C SER A 228 8.35 12.77 -3.58
N ASP A 229 9.30 12.86 -2.64
CA ASP A 229 10.73 12.71 -2.90
C ASP A 229 11.21 11.25 -2.84
N GLY A 230 10.31 10.30 -2.55
CA GLY A 230 10.61 8.87 -2.40
C GLY A 230 11.32 8.52 -1.09
N SER A 231 11.44 9.46 -0.14
CA SER A 231 11.94 9.15 1.21
C SER A 231 10.92 8.38 2.03
N GLN A 232 11.38 7.64 3.04
CA GLN A 232 10.52 6.85 3.91
C GLN A 232 9.71 7.73 4.87
N LEU A 233 8.47 7.31 5.13
CA LEU A 233 7.61 7.81 6.19
C LEU A 233 8.11 7.35 7.56
N SER A 234 7.86 8.16 8.59
CA SER A 234 8.23 7.89 9.98
C SER A 234 7.00 7.99 10.88
N GLY A 235 6.19 6.94 10.88
CA GLY A 235 4.91 6.91 11.60
C GLY A 235 3.71 6.98 10.66
N PRO A 236 2.49 6.76 11.22
CA PRO A 236 1.26 6.84 10.47
C PRO A 236 0.94 8.28 10.04
N VAL A 237 0.31 8.40 8.88
CA VAL A 237 -0.07 9.63 8.20
C VAL A 237 -1.59 9.79 8.21
N VAL A 238 -2.35 8.71 7.98
CA VAL A 238 -3.82 8.75 7.89
C VAL A 238 -4.40 7.76 8.90
N GLY A 239 -4.74 8.24 10.10
CA GLY A 239 -5.28 7.44 11.20
C GLY A 239 -6.29 8.16 12.06
#